data_AF-G2DVT5-F1
#
_entry.id   AF-G2DVT5-F1
#
_cell.length_a   1.000
_cell.length_b   1.000
_cell.length_c   1.000
_cell.angle_alpha   90.00
_cell.angle_beta   90.00
_cell.angle_gamma   90.00
#
_symmetry.space_group_name_H-M   'P 1'
#
loop_
_entity.id
_entity.type
_entity.pdbx_description
1 polymer ?
#
loop_
_entity_poly.entity_id
_entity_poly.type
_entity_poly.pdbx_seq_one_letter_code
_entity_poly.pdbx_strand_id
1 'polypeptide(L)'
;MSGERLQLKRFINRHPCLVESLQRYCPFDEELIGRFCPSFDLLSSNKAVEWTPELIDRFIGDWDWYELSANPGLPWSTELIERFADRWCWDRLPSPATRALDWDWIGHRNDPELFRSLSRNWSLPWTQSLIAGHANQWDWDALSSNPSLPWTSDLIADYENRWCWGRSCKPESADGGLSVNRALPWSLELIEQYRDKWCWIDSGLSSNRGLPWNDELLEVYASRWGWGCYGLSLNPALPWTSDLIERYSERWCWGNWGLSGNLALPWSIELIARYEDRWGWEDLVGRSPSYGDAYCVSLSSNSGLPWSIELIERFASRFCRVDLATNPSLPWSFEFIEQFERYWGRSDPGSFTTETDGKASRWLWFFLTQNPALPWSTDSLLYFEDRWKYDDLCLPSDLCRLLRREDLMDFALAR
;
A
#
# COMPACT_ATOMS: atom_id res chain seq x y z
N MET A 1 11.40 15.49 -40.93
CA MET A 1 10.21 15.44 -40.06
C MET A 1 9.28 14.37 -40.59
N SER A 2 8.98 13.32 -39.81
CA SER A 2 8.05 12.27 -40.20
C SER A 2 6.62 12.82 -40.33
N GLY A 3 5.79 12.20 -41.18
CA GLY A 3 4.39 12.62 -41.41
C GLY A 3 3.53 12.64 -40.14
N GLU A 4 3.89 11.80 -39.16
CA GLU A 4 3.21 11.68 -37.86
C GLU A 4 3.36 12.95 -37.00
N ARG A 5 4.53 13.60 -36.98
CA ARG A 5 4.73 14.83 -36.19
C ARG A 5 3.87 15.99 -36.69
N LEU A 6 3.68 16.08 -38.00
CA LEU A 6 2.84 17.13 -38.60
C LEU A 6 1.35 16.88 -38.30
N GLN A 7 0.93 15.61 -38.22
CA GLN A 7 -0.42 15.24 -37.83
C GLN A 7 -0.67 15.53 -36.35
N LEU A 8 0.26 15.17 -35.45
CA LEU A 8 0.17 15.46 -34.02
C LEU A 8 0.09 16.98 -33.76
N LYS A 9 0.95 17.77 -34.42
CA LYS A 9 0.90 19.25 -34.36
C LYS A 9 -0.46 19.81 -34.77
N ARG A 10 -1.05 19.32 -35.87
CA ARG A 10 -2.38 19.78 -36.33
C ARG A 10 -3.50 19.35 -35.38
N PHE A 11 -3.39 18.17 -34.78
CA PHE A 11 -4.37 17.64 -33.84
C PHE A 11 -4.38 18.44 -32.53
N ILE A 12 -3.21 18.66 -31.92
CA ILE A 12 -3.06 19.43 -30.67
C ILE A 12 -3.61 20.85 -30.84
N ASN A 13 -3.32 21.52 -31.97
CA ASN A 13 -3.86 22.84 -32.26
C ASN A 13 -5.40 22.89 -32.35
N ARG A 14 -6.06 21.76 -32.66
CA ARG A 14 -7.53 21.69 -32.73
C ARG A 14 -8.17 21.26 -31.41
N HIS A 15 -7.43 20.57 -30.55
CA HIS A 15 -7.94 19.97 -29.30
C HIS A 15 -6.99 20.23 -28.12
N PRO A 16 -6.81 21.49 -27.69
CA PRO A 16 -5.86 21.84 -26.64
C PRO A 16 -6.18 21.18 -25.28
N CYS A 17 -7.44 20.83 -25.02
CA CYS A 17 -7.85 20.10 -23.80
C CYS A 17 -7.32 18.66 -23.72
N LEU A 18 -6.88 18.06 -24.83
CA LEU A 18 -6.36 16.69 -24.86
C LEU A 18 -4.83 16.62 -24.71
N VAL A 19 -4.17 17.78 -24.61
CA VAL A 19 -2.70 17.87 -24.58
C VAL A 19 -2.10 17.09 -23.41
N GLU A 20 -2.70 17.19 -22.22
CA GLU A 20 -2.24 16.49 -21.02
C GLU A 20 -2.27 14.95 -21.19
N SER A 21 -3.35 14.41 -21.77
CA SER A 21 -3.47 12.98 -22.07
C SER A 21 -2.46 12.49 -23.13
N LEU A 22 -2.16 13.34 -24.12
CA LEU A 22 -1.21 13.01 -25.19
C LEU A 22 0.25 13.09 -24.72
N GLN A 23 0.56 13.98 -23.76
CA GLN A 23 1.91 14.16 -23.20
C GLN A 23 2.49 12.90 -22.59
N ARG A 24 1.64 11.98 -22.15
CA ARG A 24 2.10 10.75 -21.51
C ARG A 24 2.61 9.70 -22.50
N TYR A 25 2.17 9.76 -23.76
CA TYR A 25 2.33 8.64 -24.70
C TYR A 25 2.84 9.04 -26.08
N CYS A 26 2.75 10.32 -26.47
CA CYS A 26 3.11 10.76 -27.81
C CYS A 26 4.51 11.39 -27.86
N PRO A 27 5.20 11.35 -29.01
CA PRO A 27 6.51 11.97 -29.19
C PRO A 27 6.37 13.50 -29.26
N PHE A 28 6.58 14.19 -28.14
CA PHE A 28 6.67 15.64 -28.10
C PHE A 28 8.08 16.09 -28.54
N ASP A 29 8.15 16.98 -29.52
CA ASP A 29 9.39 17.64 -29.93
C ASP A 29 9.55 19.00 -29.27
N GLU A 30 10.73 19.59 -29.40
CA GLU A 30 11.09 20.87 -28.78
C GLU A 30 10.13 22.02 -29.12
N GLU A 31 9.61 22.07 -30.35
CA GLU A 31 8.64 23.08 -30.78
C GLU A 31 7.30 22.90 -30.03
N LEU A 32 6.83 21.67 -29.88
CA LEU A 32 5.61 21.36 -29.13
C LEU A 32 5.76 21.71 -27.64
N ILE A 33 6.91 21.37 -27.05
CA ILE A 33 7.22 21.66 -25.64
C ILE A 33 7.23 23.19 -25.41
N GLY A 34 7.96 23.94 -26.23
CA GLY A 34 8.05 25.39 -26.07
C GLY A 34 6.74 26.14 -26.32
N ARG A 35 5.83 25.57 -27.12
CA ARG A 35 4.59 26.26 -27.54
C ARG A 35 3.38 25.95 -26.66
N PHE A 36 3.30 24.77 -26.09
CA PHE A 36 2.10 24.31 -25.37
C PHE A 36 2.26 24.25 -23.85
N CYS A 37 3.35 24.84 -23.30
CA CYS A 37 3.65 24.88 -21.85
C CYS A 37 3.25 23.58 -21.12
N PRO A 38 3.90 22.47 -21.44
CA PRO A 38 3.49 21.15 -21.00
C PRO A 38 3.63 20.97 -19.49
N SER A 39 2.90 19.99 -18.93
CA SER A 39 3.25 19.45 -17.62
C SER A 39 4.59 18.72 -17.77
N PHE A 40 5.64 19.31 -17.22
CA PHE A 40 6.98 18.73 -17.27
C PHE A 40 7.06 17.42 -16.49
N ASP A 41 6.23 17.23 -15.46
CA ASP A 41 6.11 15.98 -14.71
C ASP A 41 5.68 14.82 -15.65
N LEU A 42 4.62 15.03 -16.44
CA LEU A 42 4.14 14.02 -17.39
C LEU A 42 5.13 13.75 -18.52
N LEU A 43 5.78 14.79 -19.05
CA LEU A 43 6.80 14.63 -20.08
C LEU A 43 8.05 13.93 -19.58
N SER A 44 8.50 14.20 -18.35
CA SER A 44 9.70 13.59 -17.77
C SER A 44 9.59 12.07 -17.71
N SER A 45 8.37 11.54 -17.53
CA SER A 45 8.07 10.10 -17.56
C SER A 45 7.81 9.53 -18.96
N ASN A 46 7.74 10.35 -20.00
CA ASN A 46 7.36 9.94 -21.35
C ASN A 46 8.54 9.24 -22.05
N LYS A 47 8.29 7.99 -22.49
CA LYS A 47 9.29 7.13 -23.17
C LYS A 47 9.35 7.34 -24.68
N ALA A 48 8.38 8.03 -25.26
CA ALA A 48 8.24 8.29 -26.69
C ALA A 48 8.89 9.61 -27.13
N VAL A 49 9.26 10.48 -26.19
CA VAL A 49 10.04 11.69 -26.50
C VAL A 49 11.40 11.25 -27.08
N GLU A 50 11.83 11.93 -28.14
CA GLU A 50 13.17 11.77 -28.69
C GLU A 50 14.15 12.55 -27.82
N TRP A 51 14.54 11.93 -26.71
CA TRP A 51 15.43 12.53 -25.74
C TRP A 51 16.83 12.73 -26.31
N THR A 52 17.37 13.92 -26.10
CA THR A 52 18.78 14.25 -26.34
C THR A 52 19.33 15.04 -25.15
N PRO A 53 20.66 15.00 -24.89
CA PRO A 53 21.26 15.82 -23.86
C PRO A 53 20.96 17.33 -24.04
N GLU A 54 20.86 17.79 -25.29
CA GLU A 54 20.56 19.20 -25.62
C GLU A 54 19.12 19.58 -25.24
N LEU A 55 18.16 18.67 -25.42
CA LEU A 55 16.78 18.88 -24.99
C LEU A 55 16.69 18.96 -23.46
N ILE A 56 17.44 18.10 -22.77
CA ILE A 56 17.49 18.09 -21.30
C ILE A 56 18.08 19.41 -20.80
N ASP A 57 19.21 19.85 -21.35
CA ASP A 57 19.86 21.12 -20.99
C ASP A 57 18.96 22.35 -21.22
N ARG A 58 18.24 22.38 -22.34
CA ARG A 58 17.41 23.53 -22.71
C ARG A 58 16.35 23.84 -21.65
N PHE A 59 15.79 22.81 -21.03
CA PHE A 59 14.74 22.92 -20.01
C PHE A 59 15.20 22.35 -18.66
N ILE A 60 16.49 22.46 -18.36
CA ILE A 60 17.14 21.84 -17.19
C ILE A 60 16.46 22.18 -15.84
N GLY A 61 15.89 23.39 -15.74
CA GLY A 61 15.19 23.87 -14.56
C GLY A 61 13.71 23.50 -14.49
N ASP A 62 13.14 23.01 -15.59
CA ASP A 62 11.71 22.72 -15.71
C ASP A 62 11.43 21.22 -15.58
N TRP A 63 12.38 20.35 -15.94
CA TRP A 63 12.21 18.90 -15.82
C TRP A 63 11.99 18.46 -14.38
N ASP A 64 11.03 17.54 -14.21
CA ASP A 64 10.91 16.76 -13.00
C ASP A 64 11.99 15.67 -13.00
N TRP A 65 13.10 15.96 -12.32
CA TRP A 65 14.24 15.05 -12.23
C TRP A 65 13.91 13.75 -11.51
N TYR A 66 12.86 13.70 -10.68
CA TYR A 66 12.43 12.47 -10.02
C TYR A 66 11.81 11.48 -11.02
N GLU A 67 10.95 11.99 -11.90
CA GLU A 67 10.35 11.21 -12.99
C GLU A 67 11.36 10.92 -14.11
N LEU A 68 12.20 11.90 -14.45
CA LEU A 68 13.23 11.76 -15.48
C LEU A 68 14.27 10.70 -15.10
N SER A 69 14.72 10.68 -13.83
CA SER A 69 15.67 9.67 -13.34
C SER A 69 15.13 8.24 -13.46
N ALA A 70 13.82 8.06 -13.34
CA ALA A 70 13.16 6.76 -13.45
C ALA A 70 12.84 6.36 -14.90
N ASN A 71 13.07 7.24 -15.88
CA ASN A 71 12.61 7.05 -17.26
C ASN A 71 13.56 6.09 -18.04
N PRO A 72 13.13 4.88 -18.40
CA PRO A 72 13.95 3.95 -19.18
C PRO A 72 14.05 4.33 -20.67
N GLY A 73 13.28 5.32 -21.14
CA GLY A 73 13.29 5.82 -22.52
C GLY A 73 14.39 6.85 -22.81
N LEU A 74 15.12 7.30 -21.79
CA LEU A 74 16.29 8.15 -21.99
C LEU A 74 17.43 7.38 -22.67
N PRO A 75 18.27 8.05 -23.48
CA PRO A 75 19.46 7.46 -24.10
C PRO A 75 20.57 7.37 -23.06
N TRP A 76 20.37 6.55 -22.03
CA TRP A 76 21.33 6.38 -20.95
C TRP A 76 22.71 5.99 -21.47
N SER A 77 23.70 6.82 -21.15
CA SER A 77 25.11 6.61 -21.43
C SER A 77 25.94 7.19 -20.27
N THR A 78 27.21 6.80 -20.19
CA THR A 78 28.14 7.34 -19.19
C THR A 78 28.21 8.87 -19.29
N GLU A 79 28.31 9.42 -20.50
CA GLU A 79 28.37 10.87 -20.72
C GLU A 79 27.10 11.60 -20.26
N LEU A 80 25.92 11.02 -20.50
CA LEU A 80 24.66 11.60 -20.04
C LEU A 80 24.57 11.61 -18.51
N ILE A 81 24.98 10.50 -17.88
CA ILE A 81 24.95 10.36 -16.43
C ILE A 81 25.90 11.36 -15.78
N GLU A 82 27.14 11.45 -16.27
CA GLU A 82 28.16 12.37 -15.76
C GLU A 82 27.75 13.84 -15.94
N ARG A 83 27.20 14.21 -17.10
CA ARG A 83 26.79 15.59 -17.42
C ARG A 83 25.76 16.14 -16.43
N PHE A 84 24.87 15.29 -15.94
CA PHE A 84 23.76 15.66 -15.06
C PHE A 84 23.85 15.02 -13.67
N ALA A 85 25.06 14.66 -13.25
CA ALA A 85 25.31 13.90 -12.02
C ALA A 85 24.64 14.47 -10.76
N ASP A 86 24.64 15.80 -10.62
CA ASP A 86 24.11 16.48 -9.43
C ASP A 86 22.58 16.63 -9.43
N ARG A 87 21.91 16.12 -10.48
CA ARG A 87 20.46 16.24 -10.67
C ARG A 87 19.74 14.89 -10.58
N TRP A 88 20.43 13.79 -10.86
CA TRP A 88 19.82 12.47 -10.86
C TRP A 88 19.42 12.00 -9.45
N CYS A 89 18.24 11.41 -9.35
CA CYS A 89 17.83 10.59 -8.22
C CYS A 89 18.41 9.19 -8.42
N TRP A 90 19.62 8.96 -7.90
CA TRP A 90 20.42 7.76 -8.17
C TRP A 90 19.76 6.45 -7.71
N ASP A 91 18.90 6.50 -6.70
CA ASP A 91 18.10 5.39 -6.18
C ASP A 91 17.01 4.92 -7.15
N ARG A 92 16.62 5.78 -8.09
CA ARG A 92 15.54 5.53 -9.08
C ARG A 92 16.04 5.10 -10.44
N LEU A 93 17.36 5.18 -10.68
CA LEU A 93 17.93 4.86 -11.98
C LEU A 93 17.51 3.46 -12.44
N PRO A 94 16.94 3.33 -13.65
CA PRO A 94 16.47 2.04 -14.15
C PRO A 94 17.64 1.18 -14.64
N SER A 95 17.37 -0.09 -14.88
CA SER A 95 18.39 -1.06 -15.33
C SER A 95 19.24 -0.63 -16.55
N PRO A 96 18.72 0.06 -17.59
CA PRO A 96 19.56 0.60 -18.66
C PRO A 96 20.58 1.64 -18.17
N ALA A 97 20.18 2.51 -17.24
CA ALA A 97 21.04 3.54 -16.65
C ALA A 97 22.11 2.94 -15.75
N THR A 98 21.73 2.01 -14.87
CA THR A 98 22.64 1.39 -13.91
C THR A 98 23.74 0.56 -14.58
N ARG A 99 23.48 0.02 -15.77
CA ARG A 99 24.49 -0.67 -16.59
C ARG A 99 25.48 0.26 -17.28
N ALA A 100 25.12 1.53 -17.47
CA ALA A 100 25.97 2.55 -18.09
C ALA A 100 26.85 3.29 -17.06
N LEU A 101 26.76 2.94 -15.77
CA LEU A 101 27.57 3.53 -14.71
C LEU A 101 29.04 3.14 -14.84
N ASP A 102 29.91 4.15 -14.78
CA ASP A 102 31.35 3.97 -14.61
C ASP A 102 31.69 3.98 -13.11
N TRP A 103 32.07 2.82 -12.57
CA TRP A 103 32.37 2.64 -11.16
C TRP A 103 33.71 3.27 -10.73
N ASP A 104 34.65 3.45 -11.65
CA ASP A 104 35.91 4.15 -11.35
C ASP A 104 35.61 5.64 -11.16
N TRP A 105 34.81 6.23 -12.06
CA TRP A 105 34.35 7.61 -11.93
C TRP A 105 33.53 7.83 -10.65
N ILE A 106 32.56 6.94 -10.37
CA ILE A 106 31.75 7.01 -9.13
C ILE A 106 32.65 6.94 -7.90
N GLY A 107 33.59 6.00 -7.87
CA GLY A 107 34.51 5.81 -6.76
C GLY A 107 35.40 7.04 -6.50
N HIS A 108 35.82 7.73 -7.56
CA HIS A 108 36.63 8.95 -7.44
C HIS A 108 35.85 10.15 -6.92
N ARG A 109 34.53 10.23 -7.12
CA ARG A 109 33.71 11.30 -6.54
C ARG A 109 33.68 11.27 -5.02
N ASN A 110 33.76 10.06 -4.43
CA ASN A 110 33.77 9.85 -2.98
C ASN A 110 32.65 10.64 -2.27
N ASP A 111 31.46 10.63 -2.86
CA ASP A 111 30.28 11.36 -2.39
C ASP A 111 29.38 10.43 -1.53
N PRO A 112 29.27 10.67 -0.22
CA PRO A 112 28.45 9.83 0.65
C PRO A 112 26.95 9.83 0.30
N GLU A 113 26.41 10.94 -0.21
CA GLU A 113 24.99 11.02 -0.60
C GLU A 113 24.73 10.16 -1.85
N LEU A 114 25.65 10.21 -2.81
CA LEU A 114 25.63 9.35 -3.99
C LEU A 114 25.61 7.87 -3.59
N PHE A 115 26.55 7.44 -2.75
CA PHE A 115 26.64 6.04 -2.31
C PHE A 115 25.44 5.60 -1.49
N ARG A 116 24.86 6.49 -0.68
CA ARG A 116 23.61 6.24 0.03
C ARG A 116 22.44 6.01 -0.92
N SER A 117 22.30 6.86 -1.93
CA SER A 117 21.24 6.73 -2.93
C SER A 117 21.42 5.46 -3.78
N LEU A 118 22.63 5.18 -4.25
CA LEU A 118 22.97 3.94 -4.96
C LEU A 118 22.72 2.68 -4.11
N SER A 119 23.02 2.71 -2.81
CA SER A 119 22.76 1.56 -1.90
C SER A 119 21.28 1.19 -1.82
N ARG A 120 20.37 2.15 -2.06
CA ARG A 120 18.92 1.91 -2.12
C ARG A 120 18.43 1.48 -3.50
N ASN A 121 19.26 1.57 -4.53
CA ASN A 121 18.86 1.22 -5.89
C ASN A 121 18.76 -0.31 -6.07
N TRP A 122 17.57 -0.77 -6.46
CA TRP A 122 17.25 -2.19 -6.67
C TRP A 122 17.57 -2.69 -8.09
N SER A 123 17.90 -1.77 -9.01
CA SER A 123 18.23 -2.04 -10.42
C SER A 123 19.74 -2.07 -10.68
N LEU A 124 20.59 -1.78 -9.69
CA LEU A 124 22.03 -1.92 -9.83
C LEU A 124 22.39 -3.37 -10.16
N PRO A 125 23.44 -3.60 -10.99
CA PRO A 125 23.94 -4.93 -11.28
C PRO A 125 24.74 -5.48 -10.10
N TRP A 126 24.05 -5.72 -8.98
CA TRP A 126 24.67 -6.16 -7.74
C TRP A 126 25.41 -7.49 -7.94
N THR A 127 26.69 -7.48 -7.60
CA THR A 127 27.58 -8.65 -7.59
C THR A 127 28.43 -8.60 -6.33
N GLN A 128 28.95 -9.74 -5.89
CA GLN A 128 29.89 -9.77 -4.77
C GLN A 128 31.11 -8.87 -5.02
N SER A 129 31.64 -8.85 -6.25
CA SER A 129 32.76 -7.99 -6.64
C SER A 129 32.43 -6.49 -6.54
N LEU A 130 31.21 -6.07 -6.94
CA LEU A 130 30.78 -4.67 -6.81
C LEU A 130 30.65 -4.25 -5.33
N ILE A 131 30.09 -5.12 -4.50
CA ILE A 131 29.96 -4.87 -3.06
C ILE A 131 31.35 -4.75 -2.43
N ALA A 132 32.25 -5.69 -2.73
CA ALA A 132 33.61 -5.72 -2.18
C ALA A 132 34.46 -4.53 -2.65
N GLY A 133 34.36 -4.15 -3.94
CA GLY A 133 35.14 -3.05 -4.53
C GLY A 133 34.88 -1.70 -3.88
N HIS A 134 33.67 -1.48 -3.35
CA HIS A 134 33.27 -0.22 -2.71
C HIS A 134 32.78 -0.41 -1.27
N ALA A 135 33.22 -1.48 -0.59
CA ALA A 135 32.73 -1.85 0.74
C ALA A 135 32.82 -0.74 1.80
N ASN A 136 33.79 0.18 1.69
CA ASN A 136 33.95 1.29 2.63
C ASN A 136 33.15 2.54 2.26
N GLN A 137 32.55 2.58 1.07
CA GLN A 137 31.78 3.71 0.55
C GLN A 137 30.28 3.45 0.65
N TRP A 138 29.86 2.18 0.56
CA TRP A 138 28.45 1.79 0.68
C TRP A 138 27.80 2.20 2.00
N ASP A 139 26.53 2.59 1.90
CA ASP A 139 25.65 2.77 3.05
C ASP A 139 25.06 1.40 3.43
N TRP A 140 25.69 0.75 4.40
CA TRP A 140 25.31 -0.60 4.82
C TRP A 140 23.93 -0.69 5.47
N ASP A 141 23.40 0.42 6.01
CA ASP A 141 22.04 0.42 6.55
C ASP A 141 21.03 0.27 5.40
N ALA A 142 21.23 1.05 4.32
CA ALA A 142 20.45 0.95 3.10
C ALA A 142 20.62 -0.42 2.41
N LEU A 143 21.87 -0.93 2.31
CA LEU A 143 22.12 -2.25 1.74
C LEU A 143 21.42 -3.37 2.53
N SER A 144 21.35 -3.29 3.86
CA SER A 144 20.72 -4.32 4.70
C SER A 144 19.26 -4.56 4.35
N SER A 145 18.56 -3.52 3.87
CA SER A 145 17.15 -3.60 3.48
C SER A 145 16.96 -3.82 1.98
N ASN A 146 18.04 -3.87 1.19
CA ASN A 146 17.98 -3.97 -0.27
C ASN A 146 17.66 -5.44 -0.69
N PRO A 147 16.52 -5.70 -1.34
CA PRO A 147 16.13 -7.04 -1.74
C PRO A 147 16.89 -7.55 -2.97
N SER A 148 17.58 -6.67 -3.70
CA SER A 148 18.25 -7.00 -4.97
C SER A 148 19.71 -7.43 -4.82
N LEU A 149 20.25 -7.42 -3.59
CA LEU A 149 21.59 -7.95 -3.37
C LEU A 149 21.65 -9.47 -3.62
N PRO A 150 22.80 -10.00 -4.04
CA PRO A 150 23.03 -11.43 -4.22
C PRO A 150 23.19 -12.12 -2.85
N TRP A 151 22.11 -12.14 -2.07
CA TRP A 151 22.10 -12.65 -0.71
C TRP A 151 22.52 -14.12 -0.66
N THR A 152 23.54 -14.39 0.13
CA THR A 152 24.09 -15.71 0.43
C THR A 152 24.53 -15.72 1.89
N SER A 153 24.60 -16.89 2.52
CA SER A 153 25.12 -16.98 3.89
C SER A 153 26.54 -16.43 4.00
N ASP A 154 27.37 -16.64 2.97
CA ASP A 154 28.73 -16.10 2.88
C ASP A 154 28.74 -14.57 2.86
N LEU A 155 27.89 -13.92 2.05
CA LEU A 155 27.78 -12.46 2.02
C LEU A 155 27.36 -11.87 3.38
N ILE A 156 26.46 -12.56 4.09
CA ILE A 156 26.03 -12.15 5.43
C ILE A 156 27.20 -12.27 6.41
N ALA A 157 27.94 -13.38 6.37
CA ALA A 157 29.06 -13.65 7.25
C ALA A 157 30.26 -12.72 7.01
N ASP A 158 30.64 -12.51 5.75
CA ASP A 158 31.80 -11.68 5.36
C ASP A 158 31.69 -10.23 5.88
N TYR A 159 30.45 -9.72 5.95
CA TYR A 159 30.16 -8.35 6.37
C TYR A 159 29.29 -8.27 7.63
N GLU A 160 29.34 -9.30 8.47
CA GLU A 160 28.50 -9.47 9.66
C GLU A 160 28.41 -8.23 10.56
N ASN A 161 29.53 -7.51 10.73
CA ASN A 161 29.62 -6.32 11.58
C ASN A 161 29.28 -5.00 10.87
N ARG A 162 29.02 -5.04 9.56
CA ARG A 162 28.61 -3.89 8.77
C ARG A 162 27.09 -3.83 8.62
N TRP A 163 26.43 -4.98 8.62
CA TRP A 163 24.98 -5.04 8.47
C TRP A 163 24.22 -4.40 9.62
N CYS A 164 23.15 -3.70 9.27
CA CYS A 164 22.11 -3.29 10.19
C CYS A 164 21.14 -4.46 10.36
N TRP A 165 21.13 -5.08 11.53
CA TRP A 165 20.32 -6.27 11.79
C TRP A 165 18.83 -5.95 11.97
N GLY A 166 18.46 -4.72 12.35
CA GLY A 166 17.07 -4.26 12.44
C GLY A 166 16.96 -2.84 12.99
N ARG A 167 15.73 -2.31 13.13
CA ARG A 167 15.49 -0.94 13.65
C ARG A 167 16.09 -0.68 15.04
N SER A 168 16.26 -1.70 15.86
CA SER A 168 16.88 -1.58 17.19
C SER A 168 18.34 -1.11 17.12
N CYS A 169 19.02 -1.29 15.98
CA CYS A 169 20.39 -0.83 15.79
C CYS A 169 20.45 0.70 15.59
N LYS A 170 19.44 1.29 14.94
CA LYS A 170 19.30 2.73 14.64
C LYS A 170 17.81 3.10 14.52
N PRO A 171 17.15 3.56 15.60
CA PRO A 171 15.72 3.90 15.58
C PRO A 171 15.35 5.00 14.57
N GLU A 172 16.30 5.89 14.27
CA GLU A 172 16.22 6.94 13.27
C GLU A 172 16.36 6.45 11.81
N SER A 173 16.78 5.19 11.60
CA SER A 173 16.87 4.59 10.27
C SER A 173 15.47 4.30 9.73
N ALA A 174 15.13 4.91 8.59
CA ALA A 174 13.94 4.55 7.82
C ALA A 174 14.03 3.11 7.25
N ASP A 175 15.26 2.59 7.09
CA ASP A 175 15.56 1.30 6.50
C ASP A 175 15.53 0.21 7.60
N GLY A 176 14.63 -0.77 7.47
CA GLY A 176 14.28 -1.73 8.53
C GLY A 176 15.31 -2.84 8.82
N GLY A 177 16.43 -2.87 8.11
CA GLY A 177 17.55 -3.79 8.31
C GLY A 177 17.29 -5.23 7.83
N LEU A 178 18.24 -6.13 8.13
CA LEU A 178 18.19 -7.53 7.71
C LEU A 178 16.94 -8.27 8.25
N SER A 179 16.51 -7.99 9.48
CA SER A 179 15.38 -8.70 10.11
C SER A 179 14.05 -8.56 9.37
N VAL A 180 13.85 -7.50 8.59
CA VAL A 180 12.63 -7.32 7.77
C VAL A 180 12.84 -7.69 6.30
N ASN A 181 14.08 -7.99 5.92
CA ASN A 181 14.43 -8.27 4.53
C ASN A 181 13.90 -9.66 4.14
N ARG A 182 12.91 -9.67 3.25
CA ARG A 182 12.25 -10.90 2.77
C ARG A 182 13.07 -11.66 1.73
N ALA A 183 14.12 -11.04 1.18
CA ALA A 183 14.95 -11.61 0.14
C ALA A 183 16.17 -12.39 0.68
N LEU A 184 16.38 -12.40 2.00
CA LEU A 184 17.45 -13.21 2.59
C LEU A 184 17.20 -14.71 2.36
N PRO A 185 18.27 -15.53 2.28
CA PRO A 185 18.18 -16.98 2.18
C PRO A 185 17.77 -17.58 3.53
N TRP A 186 16.55 -17.30 3.98
CA TRP A 186 16.07 -17.70 5.29
C TRP A 186 16.08 -19.22 5.46
N SER A 187 16.72 -19.67 6.53
CA SER A 187 16.73 -21.06 6.98
C SER A 187 16.76 -21.10 8.51
N LEU A 188 16.44 -22.24 9.11
CA LEU A 188 16.55 -22.41 10.57
C LEU A 188 18.00 -22.20 11.04
N GLU A 189 18.97 -22.66 10.25
CA GLU A 189 20.41 -22.49 10.52
C GLU A 189 20.80 -21.01 10.53
N LEU A 190 20.34 -20.22 9.56
CA LEU A 190 20.62 -18.78 9.50
C LEU A 190 20.00 -18.05 10.71
N ILE A 191 18.78 -18.42 11.09
CA ILE A 191 18.08 -17.84 12.25
C ILE A 191 18.84 -18.17 13.54
N GLU A 192 19.22 -19.43 13.74
CA GLU A 192 19.96 -19.89 14.94
C GLU A 192 21.35 -19.24 15.02
N GLN A 193 22.10 -19.24 13.92
CA GLN A 193 23.46 -18.69 13.86
C GLN A 193 23.53 -17.25 14.36
N TYR A 194 22.51 -16.44 14.03
CA TYR A 194 22.45 -15.03 14.39
C TYR A 194 21.32 -14.66 15.34
N ARG A 195 20.84 -15.64 16.13
CA ARG A 195 19.65 -15.51 17.00
C ARG A 195 19.68 -14.30 17.93
N ASP A 196 20.86 -13.86 18.37
CA ASP A 196 21.02 -12.76 19.32
C ASP A 196 21.23 -11.40 18.63
N LYS A 197 21.38 -11.39 17.30
CA LYS A 197 21.47 -10.17 16.49
C LYS A 197 20.14 -9.76 15.87
N TRP A 198 19.29 -10.73 15.57
CA TRP A 198 17.98 -10.46 14.98
C TRP A 198 17.11 -9.57 15.87
N CYS A 199 16.40 -8.64 15.25
CA CYS A 199 15.28 -7.96 15.87
C CYS A 199 14.05 -8.87 15.78
N TRP A 200 13.63 -9.44 16.91
CA TRP A 200 12.55 -10.43 16.93
C TRP A 200 11.15 -9.82 16.89
N ILE A 201 10.96 -8.70 17.59
CA ILE A 201 9.65 -8.10 17.88
C ILE A 201 9.14 -7.21 16.72
N ASP A 202 8.10 -6.41 16.97
CA ASP A 202 7.37 -5.62 15.96
C ASP A 202 8.29 -4.87 14.98
N SER A 203 7.99 -4.96 13.68
CA SER A 203 8.87 -4.50 12.58
C SER A 203 10.23 -5.20 12.50
N GLY A 204 10.30 -6.46 12.96
CA GLY A 204 11.41 -7.38 12.80
C GLY A 204 10.94 -8.76 12.31
N LEU A 205 11.58 -9.84 12.78
CA LEU A 205 11.31 -11.21 12.33
C LEU A 205 9.84 -11.62 12.50
N SER A 206 9.16 -11.21 13.58
CA SER A 206 7.74 -11.58 13.82
C SER A 206 6.79 -11.09 12.73
N SER A 207 7.15 -10.00 12.05
CA SER A 207 6.37 -9.42 10.93
C SER A 207 6.90 -9.84 9.56
N ASN A 208 7.98 -10.61 9.51
CA ASN A 208 8.66 -10.96 8.28
C ASN A 208 7.92 -12.10 7.57
N ARG A 209 7.42 -11.81 6.37
CA ARG A 209 6.67 -12.76 5.54
C ARG A 209 7.56 -13.69 4.70
N GLY A 210 8.88 -13.47 4.71
CA GLY A 210 9.85 -14.28 3.99
C GLY A 210 10.45 -15.43 4.82
N LEU A 211 10.12 -15.53 6.12
CA LEU A 211 10.63 -16.61 6.95
C LEU A 211 9.99 -17.96 6.59
N PRO A 212 10.71 -19.09 6.77
CA PRO A 212 10.19 -20.44 6.57
C PRO A 212 9.31 -20.85 7.76
N TRP A 213 8.15 -20.21 7.89
CA TRP A 213 7.23 -20.44 9.01
C TRP A 213 6.75 -21.88 9.06
N ASN A 214 6.95 -22.52 10.21
CA ASN A 214 6.42 -23.83 10.57
C ASN A 214 6.24 -23.91 12.09
N ASP A 215 5.59 -24.97 12.57
CA ASP A 215 5.34 -25.17 14.01
C ASP A 215 6.64 -25.21 14.82
N GLU A 216 7.69 -25.85 14.31
CA GLU A 216 8.99 -25.96 14.98
C GLU A 216 9.64 -24.59 15.23
N LEU A 217 9.67 -23.73 14.20
CA LEU A 217 10.22 -22.37 14.30
C LEU A 217 9.44 -21.53 15.32
N LEU A 218 8.12 -21.66 15.34
CA LEU A 218 7.26 -20.96 16.29
C LEU A 218 7.51 -21.45 17.73
N GLU A 219 7.65 -22.75 17.92
CA GLU A 219 7.87 -23.38 19.23
C GLU A 219 9.25 -23.07 19.82
N VAL A 220 10.31 -23.29 19.04
CA VAL A 220 11.71 -23.10 19.50
C VAL A 220 11.96 -21.68 19.99
N TYR A 221 11.36 -20.70 19.32
CA TYR A 221 11.54 -19.28 19.64
C TYR A 221 10.31 -18.61 20.24
N ALA A 222 9.39 -19.40 20.81
CA ALA A 222 8.11 -18.91 21.32
C ALA A 222 8.25 -17.71 22.28
N SER A 223 9.32 -17.64 23.08
CA SER A 223 9.57 -16.55 24.02
C SER A 223 10.18 -15.29 23.41
N ARG A 224 10.72 -15.38 22.18
CA ARG A 224 11.37 -14.25 21.49
C ARG A 224 10.41 -13.54 20.55
N TRP A 225 9.43 -14.26 20.01
CA TRP A 225 8.46 -13.67 19.09
C TRP A 225 7.66 -12.55 19.74
N GLY A 226 7.45 -11.48 18.98
CA GLY A 226 6.44 -10.48 19.24
C GLY A 226 5.08 -11.03 18.81
N TRP A 227 4.29 -11.49 19.78
CA TRP A 227 2.93 -12.00 19.54
C TRP A 227 1.89 -10.88 19.36
N GLY A 228 2.28 -9.63 19.62
CA GLY A 228 1.40 -8.47 19.68
C GLY A 228 0.86 -7.99 18.32
N CYS A 229 0.20 -6.83 18.36
CA CYS A 229 -0.65 -6.31 17.30
C CYS A 229 0.09 -5.72 16.07
N TYR A 230 1.39 -5.98 15.91
CA TYR A 230 2.14 -5.73 14.66
C TYR A 230 3.20 -6.81 14.41
N GLY A 231 3.12 -7.91 15.15
CA GLY A 231 4.00 -9.06 15.05
C GLY A 231 3.25 -10.26 14.49
N LEU A 232 3.33 -11.41 15.17
CA LEU A 232 2.79 -12.68 14.68
C LEU A 232 1.27 -12.63 14.44
N SER A 233 0.49 -11.98 15.31
CA SER A 233 -0.97 -11.94 15.19
C SER A 233 -1.48 -11.35 13.88
N LEU A 234 -0.76 -10.41 13.27
CA LEU A 234 -1.13 -9.78 12.00
C LEU A 234 -0.33 -10.35 10.82
N ASN A 235 0.49 -11.37 11.03
CA ASN A 235 1.35 -11.91 9.99
C ASN A 235 0.57 -12.91 9.11
N PRO A 236 0.30 -12.59 7.82
CA PRO A 236 -0.47 -13.48 6.95
C PRO A 236 0.36 -14.65 6.40
N ALA A 237 1.68 -14.68 6.65
CA ALA A 237 2.56 -15.74 6.18
C ALA A 237 2.68 -16.92 7.16
N LEU A 238 2.05 -16.83 8.34
CA LEU A 238 2.03 -17.96 9.28
C LEU A 238 1.17 -19.11 8.72
N PRO A 239 1.50 -20.37 9.07
CA PRO A 239 0.71 -21.54 8.70
C PRO A 239 -0.55 -21.64 9.58
N TRP A 240 -1.47 -20.69 9.40
CA TRP A 240 -2.66 -20.59 10.24
C TRP A 240 -3.52 -21.84 10.16
N THR A 241 -3.75 -22.43 11.34
CA THR A 241 -4.69 -23.53 11.56
C THR A 241 -5.47 -23.25 12.83
N SER A 242 -6.65 -23.88 13.00
CA SER A 242 -7.41 -23.80 14.25
C SER A 242 -6.57 -24.27 15.44
N ASP A 243 -5.74 -25.30 15.25
CA ASP A 243 -4.83 -25.83 16.28
C ASP A 243 -3.76 -24.81 16.68
N LEU A 244 -3.18 -24.08 15.71
CA LEU A 244 -2.20 -23.02 16.01
C LEU A 244 -2.83 -21.88 16.81
N ILE A 245 -4.06 -21.47 16.44
CA ILE A 245 -4.79 -20.43 17.16
C ILE A 245 -5.07 -20.90 18.60
N GLU A 246 -5.55 -22.13 18.76
CA GLU A 246 -5.88 -22.71 20.07
C GLU A 246 -4.65 -22.86 20.97
N ARG A 247 -3.54 -23.42 20.43
CA ARG A 247 -2.28 -23.64 21.15
C ARG A 247 -1.72 -22.37 21.80
N TYR A 248 -1.85 -21.23 21.12
CA TYR A 248 -1.31 -19.95 21.57
C TYR A 248 -2.39 -18.90 21.86
N SER A 249 -3.60 -19.34 22.17
CA SER A 249 -4.78 -18.48 22.40
C SER A 249 -4.55 -17.33 23.41
N GLU A 250 -3.72 -17.54 24.43
CA GLU A 250 -3.39 -16.52 25.43
C GLU A 250 -2.24 -15.57 25.03
N ARG A 251 -1.52 -15.87 23.94
CA ARG A 251 -0.42 -15.02 23.45
C ARG A 251 -0.85 -14.08 22.35
N TRP A 252 -1.83 -14.49 21.54
CA TRP A 252 -2.30 -13.68 20.43
C TRP A 252 -2.88 -12.34 20.88
N CYS A 253 -2.54 -11.27 20.16
CA CYS A 253 -3.34 -10.06 20.17
C CYS A 253 -4.62 -10.32 19.35
N TRP A 254 -5.78 -10.33 20.01
CA TRP A 254 -7.05 -10.63 19.35
C TRP A 254 -7.72 -9.44 18.69
N GLY A 255 -7.48 -8.23 19.18
CA GLY A 255 -8.15 -7.01 18.71
C GLY A 255 -7.85 -6.63 17.27
N ASN A 256 -8.39 -5.48 16.85
CA ASN A 256 -8.39 -4.94 15.47
C ASN A 256 -7.02 -4.92 14.78
N TRP A 257 -5.96 -4.65 15.53
CA TRP A 257 -4.59 -4.62 15.02
C TRP A 257 -3.90 -6.00 15.05
N GLY A 258 -4.55 -7.03 15.60
CA GLY A 258 -4.05 -8.40 15.64
C GLY A 258 -4.91 -9.35 14.82
N LEU A 259 -5.40 -10.42 15.45
CA LEU A 259 -6.15 -11.48 14.77
C LEU A 259 -7.44 -10.97 14.11
N SER A 260 -8.19 -10.03 14.73
CA SER A 260 -9.40 -9.47 14.11
C SER A 260 -9.15 -8.75 12.78
N GLY A 261 -7.95 -8.19 12.57
CA GLY A 261 -7.56 -7.56 11.30
C GLY A 261 -6.85 -8.49 10.33
N ASN A 262 -6.61 -9.75 10.71
CA ASN A 262 -5.84 -10.67 9.90
C ASN A 262 -6.74 -11.37 8.86
N LEU A 263 -6.47 -11.10 7.58
CA LEU A 263 -7.23 -11.66 6.45
C LEU A 263 -6.88 -13.13 6.17
N ALA A 264 -5.77 -13.65 6.72
CA ALA A 264 -5.23 -14.97 6.40
C ALA A 264 -5.61 -16.06 7.42
N LEU A 265 -6.43 -15.75 8.42
CA LEU A 265 -6.89 -16.76 9.37
C LEU A 265 -7.84 -17.76 8.67
N PRO A 266 -7.92 -19.02 9.15
CA PRO A 266 -8.90 -20.00 8.71
C PRO A 266 -10.28 -19.64 9.28
N TRP A 267 -10.84 -18.52 8.83
CA TRP A 267 -12.10 -18.01 9.36
C TRP A 267 -13.23 -19.03 9.16
N SER A 268 -13.96 -19.29 10.24
CA SER A 268 -15.18 -20.09 10.25
C SER A 268 -16.13 -19.52 11.30
N ILE A 269 -17.42 -19.79 11.17
CA ILE A 269 -18.42 -19.35 12.14
C ILE A 269 -18.10 -19.95 13.52
N GLU A 270 -17.59 -21.19 13.57
CA GLU A 270 -17.17 -21.88 14.79
C GLU A 270 -15.95 -21.23 15.45
N LEU A 271 -14.95 -20.82 14.67
CA LEU A 271 -13.79 -20.09 15.18
C LEU A 271 -14.21 -18.77 15.82
N ILE A 272 -15.10 -18.04 15.14
CA ILE A 272 -15.64 -16.77 15.63
C ILE A 272 -16.42 -17.00 16.93
N ALA A 273 -17.31 -17.99 16.96
CA ALA A 273 -18.12 -18.34 18.14
C ALA A 273 -17.27 -18.76 19.33
N ARG A 274 -16.22 -19.57 19.11
CA ARG A 274 -15.37 -20.09 20.20
C ARG A 274 -14.67 -18.98 20.97
N TYR A 275 -14.27 -17.91 20.28
CA TYR A 275 -13.54 -16.78 20.87
C TYR A 275 -14.35 -15.49 20.81
N GLU A 276 -15.67 -15.59 20.86
CA GLU A 276 -16.59 -14.46 20.66
C GLU A 276 -16.17 -13.22 21.47
N ASP A 277 -15.82 -13.38 22.75
CA ASP A 277 -15.48 -12.25 23.61
C ASP A 277 -14.07 -11.68 23.44
N ARG A 278 -13.22 -12.31 22.62
CA ARG A 278 -11.86 -11.84 22.38
C ARG A 278 -11.73 -10.98 21.13
N TRP A 279 -12.65 -11.12 20.17
CA TRP A 279 -12.57 -10.38 18.92
C TRP A 279 -12.85 -8.88 19.10
N GLY A 280 -12.15 -8.06 18.31
CA GLY A 280 -12.44 -6.65 18.15
C GLY A 280 -13.64 -6.42 17.24
N TRP A 281 -14.85 -6.54 17.78
CA TRP A 281 -16.09 -6.35 17.03
C TRP A 281 -16.36 -4.90 16.62
N GLU A 282 -15.86 -3.96 17.41
CA GLU A 282 -16.05 -2.52 17.23
C GLU A 282 -14.71 -1.78 17.27
N ASP A 283 -14.66 -0.61 16.63
CA ASP A 283 -13.53 0.30 16.77
C ASP A 283 -13.60 1.01 18.13
N LEU A 284 -12.72 0.63 19.06
CA LEU A 284 -12.60 1.30 20.37
C LEU A 284 -11.86 2.65 20.29
N VAL A 285 -11.31 3.02 19.12
CA VAL A 285 -10.67 4.32 18.95
C VAL A 285 -11.72 5.29 18.45
N GLY A 286 -12.29 6.06 19.39
CA GLY A 286 -13.21 7.15 19.07
C GLY A 286 -12.69 7.94 17.87
N ARG A 287 -13.55 8.09 16.85
CA ARG A 287 -13.31 8.81 15.59
C ARG A 287 -12.54 10.11 15.83
N SER A 288 -11.22 10.05 15.84
CA SER A 288 -10.38 11.25 15.84
C SER A 288 -10.32 11.72 14.40
N PRO A 289 -10.86 12.90 14.05
CA PRO A 289 -10.84 13.40 12.68
C PRO A 289 -9.44 13.82 12.21
N SER A 290 -8.41 13.65 13.06
CA SER A 290 -7.06 14.16 12.81
C SER A 290 -6.23 13.32 11.85
N TYR A 291 -6.63 12.06 11.60
CA TYR A 291 -6.01 11.22 10.57
C TYR A 291 -7.06 10.99 9.48
N GLY A 292 -7.07 11.89 8.51
CA GLY A 292 -7.65 11.59 7.21
C GLY A 292 -6.95 10.35 6.66
N ASP A 293 -7.76 9.42 6.14
CA ASP A 293 -7.38 8.23 5.39
C ASP A 293 -7.04 6.94 6.20
N ALA A 294 -8.09 6.11 6.29
CA ALA A 294 -8.08 4.71 5.81
C ALA A 294 -7.45 3.59 6.65
N TYR A 295 -7.73 3.46 7.96
CA TYR A 295 -7.50 2.18 8.66
C TYR A 295 -8.53 1.89 9.77
N CYS A 296 -9.82 1.79 9.40
CA CYS A 296 -10.85 1.23 10.29
C CYS A 296 -10.82 -0.31 10.20
N VAL A 297 -10.03 -0.98 11.04
CA VAL A 297 -9.85 -2.44 11.00
C VAL A 297 -10.67 -3.14 12.10
N SER A 298 -11.98 -2.90 12.17
CA SER A 298 -12.84 -3.74 13.03
C SER A 298 -13.06 -5.11 12.38
N LEU A 299 -13.47 -6.12 13.17
CA LEU A 299 -13.86 -7.42 12.62
C LEU A 299 -15.00 -7.27 11.58
N SER A 300 -15.89 -6.29 11.76
CA SER A 300 -16.95 -5.97 10.79
C SER A 300 -16.44 -5.55 9.41
N SER A 301 -15.25 -4.95 9.32
CA SER A 301 -14.64 -4.52 8.06
C SER A 301 -13.72 -5.57 7.44
N ASN A 302 -13.47 -6.69 8.14
CA ASN A 302 -12.52 -7.69 7.67
C ASN A 302 -13.13 -8.52 6.53
N SER A 303 -12.52 -8.41 5.35
CA SER A 303 -12.95 -9.08 4.13
C SER A 303 -12.62 -10.57 4.06
N GLY A 304 -11.81 -11.07 5.00
CA GLY A 304 -11.44 -12.48 5.13
C GLY A 304 -12.49 -13.34 5.84
N LEU A 305 -13.50 -12.74 6.50
CA LEU A 305 -14.58 -13.50 7.15
C LEU A 305 -15.44 -14.25 6.11
N PRO A 306 -16.03 -15.40 6.48
CA PRO A 306 -16.98 -16.14 5.65
C PRO A 306 -18.34 -15.45 5.69
N TRP A 307 -18.43 -14.25 5.11
CA TRP A 307 -19.65 -13.44 5.13
C TRP A 307 -20.84 -14.23 4.55
N SER A 308 -21.84 -14.43 5.40
CA SER A 308 -23.06 -15.15 5.10
C SER A 308 -24.20 -14.59 5.93
N ILE A 309 -25.44 -14.85 5.51
CA ILE A 309 -26.64 -14.50 6.27
C ILE A 309 -26.57 -15.11 7.69
N GLU A 310 -26.16 -16.38 7.79
CA GLU A 310 -26.01 -17.09 9.06
C GLU A 310 -25.03 -16.39 10.01
N LEU A 311 -23.85 -16.00 9.52
CA LEU A 311 -22.84 -15.32 10.32
C LEU A 311 -23.39 -14.00 10.88
N ILE A 312 -24.08 -13.23 10.04
CA ILE A 312 -24.62 -11.93 10.40
C ILE A 312 -25.77 -12.08 11.39
N GLU A 313 -26.70 -13.02 11.18
CA GLU A 313 -27.78 -13.29 12.14
C GLU A 313 -27.25 -13.72 13.49
N ARG A 314 -26.24 -14.60 13.50
CA ARG A 314 -25.67 -15.16 14.73
C ARG A 314 -24.98 -14.10 15.60
N PHE A 315 -24.29 -13.15 14.99
CA PHE A 315 -23.51 -12.13 15.71
C PHE A 315 -23.99 -10.70 15.46
N ALA A 316 -25.25 -10.54 15.07
CA ALA A 316 -25.85 -9.25 14.73
C ALA A 316 -25.61 -8.19 15.83
N SER A 317 -25.79 -8.56 17.10
CA SER A 317 -25.62 -7.65 18.24
C SER A 317 -24.19 -7.19 18.49
N ARG A 318 -23.19 -7.86 17.89
CA ARG A 318 -21.77 -7.57 18.10
C ARG A 318 -21.18 -6.74 16.97
N PHE A 319 -21.58 -7.00 15.73
CA PHE A 319 -21.01 -6.28 14.59
C PHE A 319 -21.35 -4.77 14.60
N CYS A 320 -20.33 -3.96 14.36
CA CYS A 320 -20.51 -2.54 14.02
C CYS A 320 -21.32 -2.38 12.73
N ARG A 321 -22.54 -1.83 12.83
CA ARG A 321 -23.45 -1.64 11.70
C ARG A 321 -22.87 -0.75 10.61
N VAL A 322 -22.17 0.32 10.99
CA VAL A 322 -21.57 1.27 10.04
C VAL A 322 -20.52 0.58 9.17
N ASP A 323 -19.63 -0.16 9.81
CA ASP A 323 -18.55 -0.87 9.13
C ASP A 323 -19.11 -1.93 8.18
N LEU A 324 -20.12 -2.68 8.63
CA LEU A 324 -20.83 -3.64 7.78
C LEU A 324 -21.43 -2.97 6.54
N ALA A 325 -22.12 -1.83 6.69
CA ALA A 325 -22.75 -1.13 5.57
C ALA A 325 -21.76 -0.67 4.49
N THR A 326 -20.53 -0.35 4.89
CA THR A 326 -19.44 0.02 3.97
C THR A 326 -18.61 -1.16 3.48
N ASN A 327 -18.77 -2.36 4.05
CA ASN A 327 -17.92 -3.50 3.73
C ASN A 327 -18.40 -4.15 2.41
N PRO A 328 -17.58 -4.13 1.35
CA PRO A 328 -17.96 -4.66 0.04
C PRO A 328 -17.99 -6.20 0.00
N SER A 329 -17.47 -6.88 1.02
CA SER A 329 -17.39 -8.35 1.08
C SER A 329 -18.66 -9.03 1.61
N LEU A 330 -19.65 -8.27 2.07
CA LEU A 330 -20.95 -8.82 2.45
C LEU A 330 -21.70 -9.34 1.21
N PRO A 331 -22.63 -10.31 1.37
CA PRO A 331 -23.45 -10.83 0.28
C PRO A 331 -24.56 -9.84 -0.11
N TRP A 332 -24.17 -8.67 -0.59
CA TRP A 332 -25.08 -7.58 -0.92
C TRP A 332 -26.06 -7.98 -2.01
N SER A 333 -27.35 -7.89 -1.68
CA SER A 333 -28.48 -7.95 -2.59
C SER A 333 -29.63 -7.12 -2.02
N PHE A 334 -30.64 -6.82 -2.82
CA PHE A 334 -31.83 -6.15 -2.31
C PHE A 334 -32.59 -7.04 -1.31
N GLU A 335 -32.66 -8.35 -1.55
CA GLU A 335 -33.24 -9.31 -0.60
C GLU A 335 -32.46 -9.33 0.73
N PHE A 336 -31.12 -9.25 0.67
CA PHE A 336 -30.28 -9.15 1.85
C PHE A 336 -30.56 -7.86 2.64
N ILE A 337 -30.69 -6.72 1.97
CA ILE A 337 -31.06 -5.45 2.62
C ILE A 337 -32.44 -5.55 3.27
N GLU A 338 -33.42 -6.15 2.59
CA GLU A 338 -34.78 -6.34 3.11
C GLU A 338 -34.83 -7.30 4.31
N GLN A 339 -34.12 -8.43 4.24
CA GLN A 339 -34.05 -9.40 5.33
C GLN A 339 -33.48 -8.77 6.60
N PHE A 340 -32.43 -7.97 6.44
CA PHE A 340 -31.79 -7.26 7.54
C PHE A 340 -32.32 -5.83 7.68
N GLU A 341 -33.49 -5.50 7.13
CA GLU A 341 -34.03 -4.14 7.17
C GLU A 341 -34.16 -3.63 8.61
N ARG A 342 -34.55 -4.48 9.56
CA ARG A 342 -34.62 -4.11 10.99
C ARG A 342 -33.26 -3.89 11.64
N TYR A 343 -32.24 -4.50 11.07
CA TYR A 343 -30.85 -4.37 11.52
C TYR A 343 -30.25 -3.06 11.00
N TRP A 344 -30.55 -2.71 9.74
CA TRP A 344 -30.13 -1.45 9.10
C TRP A 344 -31.01 -0.25 9.50
N GLY A 345 -32.29 -0.49 9.75
CA GLY A 345 -33.32 0.52 9.95
C GLY A 345 -34.21 0.18 11.14
N ARG A 346 -34.24 1.11 12.10
CA ARG A 346 -34.98 1.12 13.38
C ARG A 346 -34.22 0.56 14.58
N SER A 347 -34.07 1.43 15.57
CA SER A 347 -33.83 1.10 16.95
C SER A 347 -34.85 0.08 17.44
N ASP A 348 -34.37 -0.89 18.20
CA ASP A 348 -35.21 -1.74 19.03
C ASP A 348 -35.98 -0.83 20.01
N PRO A 349 -37.32 -0.94 20.19
CA PRO A 349 -38.07 -0.06 21.10
C PRO A 349 -37.73 -0.26 22.59
N GLY A 350 -36.66 -0.98 22.93
CA GLY A 350 -36.27 -1.34 24.29
C GLY A 350 -34.84 -0.93 24.70
N SER A 351 -34.01 -0.39 23.82
CA SER A 351 -32.66 0.08 24.21
C SER A 351 -32.72 1.50 24.73
N PHE A 352 -32.64 1.65 26.06
CA PHE A 352 -32.53 2.94 26.73
C PHE A 352 -31.20 3.62 26.43
N THR A 353 -31.10 4.38 25.33
CA THR A 353 -30.16 5.51 25.22
C THR A 353 -30.73 6.62 24.33
N THR A 354 -30.66 7.83 24.86
CA THR A 354 -31.19 9.14 24.41
C THR A 354 -30.77 9.62 23.02
N GLU A 355 -31.68 10.25 22.25
CA GLU A 355 -31.49 11.25 21.15
C GLU A 355 -30.47 10.98 20.00
N THR A 356 -29.66 9.92 20.04
CA THR A 356 -28.64 9.57 19.03
C THR A 356 -29.14 8.66 17.92
N ASP A 357 -30.32 8.08 18.10
CA ASP A 357 -30.85 6.97 17.30
C ASP A 357 -31.33 7.36 15.89
N GLY A 358 -31.92 8.56 15.76
CA GLY A 358 -32.28 9.10 14.45
C GLY A 358 -31.07 9.47 13.61
N LYS A 359 -29.96 9.90 14.24
CA LYS A 359 -28.70 10.22 13.53
C LYS A 359 -27.98 8.96 13.05
N ALA A 360 -27.99 7.88 13.81
CA ALA A 360 -27.35 6.61 13.44
C ALA A 360 -27.97 6.00 12.17
N SER A 361 -29.30 6.03 12.05
CA SER A 361 -30.03 5.57 10.86
C SER A 361 -29.70 6.40 9.61
N ARG A 362 -29.45 7.72 9.78
CA ARG A 362 -29.07 8.62 8.66
C ARG A 362 -27.70 8.32 8.07
N TRP A 363 -26.71 8.08 8.93
CA TRP A 363 -25.35 7.76 8.50
C TRP A 363 -25.29 6.41 7.80
N LEU A 364 -26.04 5.43 8.29
CA LEU A 364 -26.06 4.10 7.69
C LEU A 364 -26.60 4.10 6.26
N TRP A 365 -27.65 4.89 5.99
CA TRP A 365 -28.16 5.06 4.63
C TRP A 365 -27.14 5.69 3.69
N PHE A 366 -26.50 6.75 4.17
CA PHE A 366 -25.41 7.39 3.44
C PHE A 366 -24.30 6.38 3.11
N PHE A 367 -23.91 5.52 4.04
CA PHE A 367 -22.88 4.51 3.77
C PHE A 367 -23.33 3.41 2.80
N LEU A 368 -24.59 2.96 2.85
CA LEU A 368 -25.13 1.98 1.89
C LEU A 368 -25.14 2.52 0.45
N THR A 369 -25.52 3.79 0.27
CA THR A 369 -25.53 4.44 -1.05
C THR A 369 -24.13 4.65 -1.64
N GLN A 370 -23.09 4.65 -0.80
CA GLN A 370 -21.69 4.70 -1.21
C GLN A 370 -21.08 3.31 -1.45
N ASN A 371 -21.82 2.23 -1.21
CA ASN A 371 -21.28 0.88 -1.35
C ASN A 371 -21.28 0.44 -2.83
N PRO A 372 -20.10 0.21 -3.44
CA PRO A 372 -19.99 -0.12 -4.86
C PRO A 372 -20.48 -1.54 -5.20
N ALA A 373 -20.70 -2.41 -4.19
CA ALA A 373 -21.21 -3.76 -4.40
C ALA A 373 -22.72 -3.81 -4.65
N LEU A 374 -23.45 -2.71 -4.42
CA LEU A 374 -24.88 -2.62 -4.66
C LEU A 374 -25.16 -2.01 -6.04
N PRO A 375 -25.90 -2.69 -6.92
CA PRO A 375 -26.24 -2.19 -8.25
C PRO A 375 -27.40 -1.19 -8.16
N TRP A 376 -27.14 -0.01 -7.61
CA TRP A 376 -28.15 1.04 -7.47
C TRP A 376 -28.73 1.43 -8.83
N SER A 377 -30.04 1.37 -8.92
CA SER A 377 -30.85 1.90 -10.03
C SER A 377 -31.81 2.98 -9.52
N THR A 378 -32.31 3.83 -10.42
CA THR A 378 -33.34 4.84 -10.08
C THR A 378 -34.54 4.20 -9.39
N ASP A 379 -34.99 3.03 -9.86
CA ASP A 379 -36.14 2.31 -9.28
C ASP A 379 -35.84 1.79 -7.87
N SER A 380 -34.63 1.28 -7.64
CA SER A 380 -34.22 0.83 -6.30
C SER A 380 -34.09 1.99 -5.32
N LEU A 381 -33.56 3.14 -5.76
CA LEU A 381 -33.44 4.34 -4.91
C LEU A 381 -34.82 4.86 -4.50
N LEU A 382 -35.76 4.96 -5.44
CA LEU A 382 -37.15 5.37 -5.15
C LEU A 382 -37.85 4.37 -4.21
N TYR A 383 -37.64 3.07 -4.41
CA TYR A 383 -38.21 2.02 -3.55
C TYR A 383 -37.76 2.15 -2.08
N PHE A 384 -36.46 2.44 -1.84
CA PHE A 384 -35.97 2.65 -0.47
C PHE A 384 -36.26 4.06 0.07
N GLU A 385 -36.37 5.08 -0.79
CA GLU A 385 -36.75 6.46 -0.42
C GLU A 385 -38.13 6.52 0.24
N ASP A 386 -39.12 5.86 -0.38
CA ASP A 386 -40.50 5.78 0.14
C ASP A 386 -40.58 5.01 1.47
N ARG A 387 -39.71 4.02 1.65
CA ARG A 387 -39.73 3.10 2.80
C ARG A 387 -38.98 3.64 4.02
N TRP A 388 -37.91 4.41 3.80
CA TRP A 388 -37.05 4.95 4.86
C TRP A 388 -37.29 6.44 5.19
N LYS A 389 -38.33 7.06 4.59
CA LYS A 389 -38.81 8.43 4.85
C LYS A 389 -37.69 9.48 4.79
N TYR A 390 -37.35 9.87 3.56
CA TYR A 390 -36.29 10.82 3.25
C TYR A 390 -36.38 12.19 3.95
N ASP A 391 -37.59 12.67 4.26
CA ASP A 391 -37.82 13.99 4.87
C ASP A 391 -37.20 14.13 6.28
N ASP A 392 -36.92 13.01 6.96
CA ASP A 392 -36.22 12.99 8.24
C ASP A 392 -34.69 12.91 8.09
N LEU A 393 -34.11 12.92 6.89
CA LEU A 393 -32.67 12.87 6.59
C LEU A 393 -32.11 14.25 6.19
N CYS A 394 -32.01 15.21 7.12
CA CYS A 394 -31.19 16.41 6.87
C CYS A 394 -29.70 16.03 6.81
N LEU A 395 -29.14 15.92 5.60
CA LEU A 395 -27.71 15.79 5.35
C LEU A 395 -26.96 17.04 5.86
N PRO A 396 -25.78 16.91 6.49
CA PRO A 396 -24.91 18.06 6.75
C PRO A 396 -24.62 18.78 5.44
N SER A 397 -24.65 20.12 5.47
CA SER A 397 -24.52 20.97 4.26
C SER A 397 -23.27 20.70 3.40
N ASP A 398 -22.24 20.07 3.97
CA ASP A 398 -21.04 19.63 3.24
C ASP A 398 -21.30 18.42 2.32
N LEU A 399 -22.29 17.59 2.60
CA LEU A 399 -22.64 16.44 1.77
C LEU A 399 -23.44 16.83 0.51
N CYS A 400 -24.19 17.93 0.58
CA CYS A 400 -24.81 18.55 -0.60
C CYS A 400 -23.78 19.14 -1.58
N ARG A 401 -22.48 19.17 -1.25
CA ARG A 401 -21.39 19.45 -2.20
C ARG A 401 -20.84 18.20 -2.87
N LEU A 402 -20.86 17.03 -2.21
CA LEU A 402 -20.40 15.75 -2.77
C LEU A 402 -21.43 15.14 -3.73
N LEU A 403 -22.73 15.22 -3.40
CA LEU A 403 -23.82 14.87 -4.34
C LEU A 403 -23.93 15.83 -5.55
N ARG A 404 -23.12 16.89 -5.58
CA ARG A 404 -22.98 17.82 -6.71
C ARG A 404 -21.71 17.60 -7.55
N ARG A 405 -20.94 16.54 -7.29
CA ARG A 405 -19.78 16.16 -8.11
C ARG A 405 -20.15 15.01 -9.05
N GLU A 406 -20.25 15.36 -10.33
CA GLU A 406 -19.84 14.67 -11.57
C GLU A 406 -20.05 13.16 -11.78
N ASP A 407 -20.14 12.30 -10.76
CA ASP A 407 -20.16 10.84 -10.92
C ASP A 407 -21.56 10.27 -11.28
N LEU A 408 -22.63 11.06 -11.08
CA LEU A 408 -23.98 10.73 -11.58
C LEU A 408 -24.21 11.13 -13.04
N MET A 409 -23.35 11.99 -13.61
CA MET A 409 -23.50 12.41 -15.02
C MET A 409 -23.02 11.37 -16.02
N ASP A 410 -22.01 10.56 -15.68
CA ASP A 410 -21.49 9.53 -16.58
C ASP A 410 -22.47 8.36 -16.76
N PHE A 411 -23.34 8.08 -15.78
CA PHE A 411 -24.37 7.05 -15.90
C PHE A 411 -25.58 7.51 -16.74
N ALA A 412 -25.83 8.82 -16.81
CA ALA A 412 -26.91 9.39 -17.61
C ALA A 412 -26.53 9.60 -19.10
N LEU A 413 -25.24 9.60 -19.43
CA LEU A 413 -24.73 9.80 -20.80
C LEU A 413 -24.44 8.49 -21.56
N ALA A 414 -24.59 7.33 -20.93
CA ALA A 414 -24.42 6.01 -21.56
C ALA A 414 -25.73 5.40 -22.13
N ARG A 415 -26.71 6.24 -22.48
CA ARG A 415 -27.92 5.83 -23.23
C ARG A 415 -28.08 6.59 -24.54
#